data_AF-A0A3A3D7G7-F1
#
_entry.id   AF-A0A3A3D7G7-F1
#
_cell.length_a   1.000
_cell.length_b   1.000
_cell.length_c   1.000
_cell.angle_alpha   90.00
_cell.angle_beta   90.00
_cell.angle_gamma   90.00
#
_symmetry.space_group_name_H-M   'P 1'
#
loop_
_entity.id
_entity.type
_entity.pdbx_description
1 polymer ?
#
loop_
_entity_poly.entity_id
_entity_poly.type
_entity_poly.pdbx_seq_one_letter_code
_entity_poly.pdbx_strand_id
1 'polypeptide(L)'
;MNNIIKISLLIIASIMNTAFAAPEAVLEEVDQVKSNVLQYMQTWQIEDGSTRQLHLREVAVESFTYKDPTSSGLAIDNISDVSQWIGGFQTQMKKIGLWPISARLTSNIDVHGNDDLGVLRFNWEITALSGSVVIAKGVDFGTTKGNKLTSITGFFGELQLLCDAPLWQPKQVYLAGEKVTHQGAIYQARWWLNTEPSSTNEAWQLLGMCSEHP
;
A
#
# COMPACT_ATOMS: atom_id res chain seq x y z
N MET A 1 41.25 2.85 -74.28
CA MET A 1 42.09 2.33 -73.18
C MET A 1 41.42 2.70 -71.86
N ASN A 2 41.14 1.69 -71.04
CA ASN A 2 40.77 1.64 -69.62
C ASN A 2 40.58 2.98 -68.86
N ASN A 3 39.43 3.13 -68.17
CA ASN A 3 39.41 2.72 -66.76
C ASN A 3 37.99 2.57 -66.21
N ILE A 4 37.80 1.44 -65.53
CA ILE A 4 36.61 0.99 -64.82
C ILE A 4 36.69 1.56 -63.40
N ILE A 5 35.63 2.21 -62.92
CA ILE A 5 35.41 2.39 -61.48
C ILE A 5 34.10 1.69 -61.14
N LYS A 6 34.21 0.48 -60.56
CA LYS A 6 33.09 -0.23 -59.95
C LYS A 6 32.78 0.45 -58.61
N ILE A 7 31.65 1.15 -58.52
CA ILE A 7 31.10 1.62 -57.25
C ILE A 7 30.21 0.49 -56.72
N SER A 8 30.72 -0.26 -55.75
CA SER A 8 29.93 -1.22 -54.98
C SER A 8 28.97 -0.46 -54.07
N LEU A 9 27.67 -0.55 -54.35
CA LEU A 9 26.62 -0.02 -53.50
C LEU A 9 26.50 -0.92 -52.25
N LEU A 10 27.05 -0.47 -51.11
CA LEU A 10 26.75 -1.11 -49.82
C LEU A 10 25.33 -0.71 -49.41
N ILE A 11 24.38 -1.65 -49.53
CA ILE A 11 23.07 -1.51 -48.91
C ILE A 11 23.26 -1.77 -47.43
N ILE A 12 23.38 -0.69 -46.65
CA ILE A 12 23.28 -0.77 -45.19
C ILE A 12 21.82 -1.03 -44.87
N ALA A 13 21.47 -2.28 -44.58
CA ALA A 13 20.20 -2.62 -43.97
C ALA A 13 20.20 -2.00 -42.56
N SER A 14 19.59 -0.83 -42.42
CA SER A 14 19.31 -0.24 -41.12
C SER A 14 18.24 -1.10 -40.46
N ILE A 15 18.66 -1.98 -39.54
CA ILE A 15 17.75 -2.73 -38.69
C ILE A 15 17.17 -1.70 -37.71
N MET A 16 15.98 -1.17 -38.02
CA MET A 16 15.21 -0.42 -37.06
C MET A 16 14.91 -1.35 -35.89
N ASN A 17 15.59 -1.13 -34.77
CA ASN A 17 15.27 -1.77 -33.51
C ASN A 17 14.00 -1.09 -32.99
N THR A 18 12.84 -1.53 -33.47
CA THR A 18 11.55 -1.07 -32.93
C THR A 18 11.35 -1.76 -31.60
N ALA A 19 11.83 -1.13 -30.53
CA ALA A 19 11.26 -1.39 -29.22
C ALA A 19 9.75 -1.12 -29.33
N PHE A 20 8.94 -2.17 -29.25
CA PHE A 20 7.49 -2.05 -29.23
C PHE A 20 7.08 -1.40 -27.90
N ALA A 21 6.95 -0.08 -27.90
CA ALA A 21 6.24 0.62 -26.84
C ALA A 21 4.76 0.24 -26.90
N ALA A 22 4.11 0.08 -25.74
CA ALA A 22 2.68 -0.15 -25.68
C ALA A 22 1.92 1.05 -26.30
N PRO A 23 0.78 0.83 -26.97
CA PRO A 23 -0.07 1.92 -27.45
C PRO A 23 -0.50 2.85 -26.31
N GLU A 24 -0.67 4.14 -26.60
CA GLU A 24 -1.02 5.17 -25.62
C GLU A 24 -2.32 4.88 -24.86
N ALA A 25 -3.36 4.38 -25.54
CA ALA A 25 -4.62 4.00 -24.92
C ALA A 25 -4.46 2.89 -23.85
N VAL A 26 -3.57 1.92 -24.12
CA VAL A 26 -3.25 0.84 -23.17
C VAL A 26 -2.53 1.40 -21.93
N LEU A 27 -1.72 2.46 -22.10
CA LEU A 27 -1.07 3.12 -20.97
C LEU A 27 -2.09 3.89 -20.10
N GLU A 28 -3.05 4.57 -20.72
CA GLU A 28 -4.12 5.29 -20.02
C GLU A 28 -5.03 4.35 -19.21
N GLU A 29 -5.40 3.19 -19.78
CA GLU A 29 -6.13 2.13 -19.08
C GLU A 29 -5.36 1.59 -17.87
N VAL A 30 -4.07 1.28 -18.05
CA VAL A 30 -3.21 0.80 -16.97
C VAL A 30 -3.09 1.84 -15.85
N ASP A 31 -2.92 3.11 -16.19
CA ASP A 31 -2.81 4.18 -15.19
C ASP A 31 -4.13 4.40 -14.45
N GLN A 32 -5.28 4.25 -15.12
CA GLN A 32 -6.58 4.26 -14.46
C GLN A 32 -6.76 3.08 -13.49
N VAL A 33 -6.33 1.88 -13.87
CA VAL A 33 -6.35 0.71 -12.97
C VAL A 33 -5.47 0.95 -11.74
N LYS A 34 -4.27 1.49 -11.92
CA LYS A 34 -3.37 1.85 -10.80
C LYS A 34 -4.01 2.90 -9.89
N SER A 35 -4.65 3.92 -10.45
CA SER A 35 -5.40 4.91 -9.68
C SER A 35 -6.54 4.27 -8.87
N ASN A 36 -7.26 3.32 -9.46
CA ASN A 36 -8.33 2.59 -8.79
C ASN A 36 -7.81 1.72 -7.63
N VAL A 37 -6.63 1.10 -7.76
CA VAL A 37 -5.97 0.39 -6.65
C VAL A 37 -5.60 1.33 -5.52
N LEU A 38 -5.01 2.49 -5.83
CA LEU A 38 -4.64 3.48 -4.80
C LEU A 38 -5.87 3.98 -4.03
N GLN A 39 -6.97 4.27 -4.75
CA GLN A 39 -8.22 4.68 -4.15
C GLN A 39 -8.86 3.54 -3.32
N TYR A 40 -8.83 2.29 -3.79
CA TYR A 40 -9.20 1.12 -3.00
C TYR A 40 -8.41 1.05 -1.68
N MET A 41 -7.09 1.21 -1.73
CA MET A 41 -6.25 1.20 -0.53
C MET A 41 -6.61 2.33 0.44
N GLN A 42 -6.97 3.51 -0.06
CA GLN A 42 -7.39 4.65 0.77
C GLN A 42 -8.69 4.37 1.55
N THR A 43 -9.57 3.50 1.04
CA THR A 43 -10.82 3.13 1.74
C THR A 43 -10.58 2.53 3.12
N TRP A 44 -9.41 1.93 3.37
CA TRP A 44 -9.00 1.40 4.68
C TRP A 44 -8.85 2.47 5.76
N GLN A 45 -8.72 3.74 5.39
CA GLN A 45 -8.62 4.87 6.32
C GLN A 45 -9.95 5.60 6.54
N ILE A 46 -10.95 5.36 5.69
CA ILE A 46 -12.26 6.00 5.77
C ILE A 46 -13.05 5.37 6.91
N GLU A 47 -13.40 6.12 7.96
CA GLU A 47 -14.12 5.59 9.12
C GLU A 47 -15.62 5.38 8.86
N ASP A 48 -16.26 6.32 8.17
CA ASP A 48 -17.68 6.23 7.88
C ASP A 48 -17.96 5.12 6.86
N GLY A 49 -18.75 4.13 7.27
CA GLY A 49 -19.02 2.94 6.45
C GLY A 49 -19.76 3.27 5.15
N SER A 50 -20.66 4.25 5.16
CA SER A 50 -21.41 4.68 3.98
C SER A 50 -20.50 5.37 2.97
N THR A 51 -19.66 6.30 3.43
CA THR A 51 -18.64 6.97 2.63
C THR A 51 -17.66 5.97 2.04
N ARG A 52 -17.22 4.98 2.82
CA ARG A 52 -16.35 3.91 2.33
C ARG A 52 -16.99 3.10 1.21
N GLN A 53 -18.26 2.74 1.34
CA GLN A 53 -18.98 2.04 0.28
C GLN A 53 -19.10 2.88 -1.00
N LEU A 54 -19.28 4.20 -0.90
CA LEU A 54 -19.31 5.08 -2.06
C LEU A 54 -17.98 5.03 -2.83
N HIS A 55 -16.85 5.19 -2.12
CA HIS A 55 -15.52 5.10 -2.75
C HIS A 55 -15.23 3.70 -3.32
N LEU A 56 -15.65 2.62 -2.67
CA LEU A 56 -15.52 1.28 -3.22
C LEU A 56 -16.31 1.13 -4.54
N ARG A 57 -17.50 1.72 -4.65
CA ARG A 57 -18.31 1.69 -5.90
C ARG A 57 -17.71 2.52 -7.04
N GLU A 58 -16.91 3.53 -6.73
CA GLU A 58 -16.19 4.31 -7.75
C GLU A 58 -15.16 3.43 -8.47
N VAL A 59 -14.41 2.63 -7.71
CA VAL A 59 -13.24 1.89 -8.22
C VAL A 59 -13.51 0.43 -8.59
N ALA A 60 -14.58 -0.16 -8.06
CA ALA A 60 -14.88 -1.58 -8.21
C ALA A 60 -16.27 -1.81 -8.85
N VAL A 61 -16.47 -3.01 -9.38
CA VAL A 61 -17.80 -3.47 -9.83
C VAL A 61 -18.70 -3.78 -8.63
N GLU A 62 -20.02 -3.81 -8.81
CA GLU A 62 -20.94 -4.12 -7.70
C GLU A 62 -20.73 -5.54 -7.12
N SER A 63 -20.38 -6.50 -7.98
CA SER A 63 -20.02 -7.88 -7.60
C SER A 63 -18.55 -8.02 -7.18
N PHE A 64 -17.94 -6.95 -6.63
CA PHE A 64 -16.55 -6.98 -6.19
C PHE A 64 -16.38 -7.99 -5.06
N THR A 65 -15.32 -8.80 -5.17
CA THR A 65 -15.01 -9.81 -4.17
C THR A 65 -13.68 -9.50 -3.45
N TYR A 66 -13.68 -9.59 -2.13
CA TYR A 66 -12.45 -9.64 -1.33
C TYR A 66 -12.29 -11.04 -0.74
N LYS A 67 -11.08 -11.60 -0.85
CA LYS A 67 -10.74 -12.89 -0.25
C LYS A 67 -9.42 -12.79 0.50
N ASP A 68 -9.42 -13.25 1.74
CA ASP A 68 -8.20 -13.51 2.50
C ASP A 68 -8.08 -15.04 2.65
N PRO A 69 -7.14 -15.71 1.95
CA PRO A 69 -6.98 -17.16 2.04
C PRO A 69 -6.57 -17.67 3.43
N THR A 70 -6.12 -16.80 4.33
CA THR A 70 -5.80 -17.15 5.73
C THR A 70 -7.01 -17.10 6.64
N SER A 71 -8.05 -16.36 6.27
CA SER A 71 -9.38 -16.51 6.86
C SER A 71 -9.96 -17.85 6.45
N SER A 72 -10.70 -18.54 7.32
CA SER A 72 -11.27 -19.89 7.12
C SER A 72 -12.29 -19.99 5.96
N GLY A 73 -11.90 -19.65 4.74
CA GLY A 73 -12.73 -19.61 3.55
C GLY A 73 -13.63 -18.38 3.42
N LEU A 74 -13.39 -17.27 4.14
CA LEU A 74 -14.22 -16.08 4.02
C LEU A 74 -13.99 -15.43 2.64
N ALA A 75 -14.95 -15.64 1.74
CA ALA A 75 -15.11 -14.83 0.55
C ALA A 75 -16.19 -13.79 0.86
N ILE A 76 -15.85 -12.51 0.69
CA ILE A 76 -16.77 -11.40 0.87
C ILE A 76 -17.16 -10.93 -0.51
N ASP A 77 -18.43 -11.07 -0.89
CA ASP A 77 -18.87 -11.02 -2.29
C ASP A 77 -19.71 -9.79 -2.66
N ASN A 78 -19.68 -8.76 -1.82
CA ASN A 78 -20.29 -7.47 -2.10
C ASN A 78 -19.60 -6.32 -1.35
N ILE A 79 -19.80 -5.10 -1.84
CA ILE A 79 -19.18 -3.87 -1.31
C ILE A 79 -19.58 -3.57 0.15
N SER A 80 -20.83 -3.89 0.53
CA SER A 80 -21.31 -3.63 1.89
C SER A 80 -20.53 -4.45 2.91
N ASP A 81 -20.36 -5.74 2.64
CA ASP A 81 -19.66 -6.64 3.56
C ASP A 81 -18.15 -6.38 3.56
N VAL A 82 -17.56 -5.99 2.42
CA VAL A 82 -16.15 -5.52 2.38
C VAL A 82 -15.97 -4.30 3.27
N SER A 83 -16.90 -3.33 3.18
CA SER A 83 -16.88 -2.16 4.07
C SER A 83 -17.01 -2.58 5.54
N GLN A 84 -17.94 -3.49 5.87
CA GLN A 84 -18.11 -3.97 7.24
C GLN A 84 -16.84 -4.65 7.78
N TRP A 85 -16.19 -5.47 6.95
CA TRP A 85 -14.94 -6.15 7.30
C TRP A 85 -13.82 -5.17 7.64
N ILE A 86 -13.58 -4.19 6.76
CA ILE A 86 -12.62 -3.11 7.02
C ILE A 86 -12.98 -2.38 8.33
N GLY A 87 -14.27 -2.17 8.60
CA GLY A 87 -14.74 -1.48 9.82
C GLY A 87 -14.47 -2.28 11.10
N GLY A 88 -14.60 -3.60 11.01
CA GLY A 88 -14.21 -4.54 12.06
C GLY A 88 -12.70 -4.45 12.37
N PHE A 89 -11.87 -4.44 11.33
CA PHE A 89 -10.41 -4.26 11.49
C PHE A 89 -10.07 -2.92 12.14
N GLN A 90 -10.63 -1.81 11.64
CA GLN A 90 -10.43 -0.48 12.23
C GLN A 90 -10.85 -0.42 13.71
N THR A 91 -11.96 -1.08 14.05
CA THR A 91 -12.43 -1.17 15.45
C THR A 91 -11.44 -1.89 16.34
N GLN A 92 -10.83 -2.98 15.85
CA GLN A 92 -9.78 -3.70 16.57
C GLN A 92 -8.54 -2.83 16.78
N MET A 93 -8.09 -2.13 15.73
CA MET A 93 -6.93 -1.23 15.81
C MET A 93 -7.14 -0.10 16.82
N LYS A 94 -8.34 0.50 16.86
CA LYS A 94 -8.70 1.50 17.88
C LYS A 94 -8.68 0.93 19.30
N LYS A 95 -9.17 -0.29 19.50
CA LYS A 95 -9.19 -0.95 20.82
C LYS A 95 -7.78 -1.18 21.39
N ILE A 96 -6.79 -1.40 20.54
CA ILE A 96 -5.40 -1.61 20.95
C ILE A 96 -4.53 -0.33 20.85
N GLY A 97 -5.14 0.83 20.60
CA GLY A 97 -4.44 2.13 20.54
C GLY A 97 -3.67 2.40 19.26
N LEU A 98 -3.81 1.57 18.22
CA LEU A 98 -3.10 1.70 16.94
C LEU A 98 -3.96 2.43 15.90
N TRP A 99 -4.37 3.67 16.20
CA TRP A 99 -5.16 4.52 15.31
C TRP A 99 -4.57 5.94 15.25
N PRO A 100 -4.63 6.66 14.11
CA PRO A 100 -5.13 6.24 12.80
C PRO A 100 -4.23 5.22 12.12
N ILE A 101 -4.81 4.42 11.22
CA ILE A 101 -4.07 3.51 10.33
C ILE A 101 -3.91 4.11 8.93
N SER A 102 -2.90 3.65 8.20
CA SER A 102 -2.73 3.95 6.77
C SER A 102 -2.21 2.74 6.01
N ALA A 103 -2.87 2.39 4.91
CA ALA A 103 -2.36 1.43 3.94
C ALA A 103 -1.41 2.17 2.96
N ARG A 104 -0.20 1.64 2.75
CA ARG A 104 0.80 2.18 1.82
C ARG A 104 1.36 1.09 0.91
N LEU A 105 1.70 1.44 -0.32
CA LEU A 105 2.39 0.55 -1.24
C LEU A 105 3.85 0.35 -0.79
N THR A 106 4.36 -0.87 -0.97
CA THR A 106 5.78 -1.20 -0.80
C THR A 106 6.41 -1.74 -2.10
N SER A 107 5.64 -1.76 -3.19
CA SER A 107 6.10 -2.02 -4.55
C SER A 107 5.37 -1.13 -5.54
N ASN A 108 5.76 -1.20 -6.81
CA ASN A 108 4.89 -0.77 -7.90
C ASN A 108 3.63 -1.65 -7.97
N ILE A 109 2.61 -1.16 -8.66
CA ILE A 109 1.44 -1.94 -9.04
C ILE A 109 1.72 -2.53 -10.43
N ASP A 110 1.83 -3.85 -10.49
CA ASP A 110 1.98 -4.60 -11.72
C ASP A 110 0.59 -4.84 -12.31
N VAL A 111 0.37 -4.53 -13.59
CA VAL A 111 -0.92 -4.71 -14.30
C VAL A 111 -0.65 -5.38 -15.64
N HIS A 112 -1.39 -6.44 -15.94
CA HIS A 112 -1.33 -7.17 -17.19
C HIS A 112 -2.73 -7.53 -17.68
N GLY A 113 -2.89 -7.73 -18.99
CA GLY A 113 -4.16 -8.12 -19.61
C GLY A 113 -4.69 -7.03 -20.52
N ASN A 114 -6.01 -6.99 -20.67
CA ASN A 114 -6.74 -6.03 -21.50
C ASN A 114 -8.04 -5.61 -20.80
N ASP A 115 -8.85 -4.78 -21.47
CA ASP A 115 -10.14 -4.31 -20.95
C ASP A 115 -11.11 -5.41 -20.52
N ASP A 116 -11.08 -6.56 -21.21
CA ASP A 116 -11.99 -7.67 -20.92
C ASP A 116 -11.60 -8.41 -19.63
N LEU A 117 -10.30 -8.57 -19.41
CA LEU A 117 -9.73 -9.18 -18.23
C LEU A 117 -8.31 -8.67 -17.97
N GLY A 118 -8.16 -7.90 -16.89
CA GLY A 118 -6.87 -7.56 -16.33
C GLY A 118 -6.57 -8.37 -15.08
N VAL A 119 -5.29 -8.56 -14.81
CA VAL A 119 -4.74 -9.08 -13.56
C VAL A 119 -3.74 -8.09 -13.01
N LEU A 120 -3.72 -7.94 -11.70
CA LEU A 120 -2.81 -7.03 -11.03
C LEU A 120 -2.18 -7.67 -9.81
N ARG A 121 -1.04 -7.10 -9.39
CA ARG A 121 -0.36 -7.45 -8.15
C ARG A 121 0.32 -6.23 -7.55
N PHE A 122 0.26 -6.11 -6.23
CA PHE A 122 1.00 -5.09 -5.49
C PHE A 122 1.33 -5.55 -4.08
N ASN A 123 2.47 -5.13 -3.56
CA ASN A 123 2.81 -5.27 -2.16
C ASN A 123 2.37 -4.04 -1.39
N TRP A 124 1.93 -4.25 -0.17
CA TRP A 124 1.44 -3.20 0.70
C TRP A 124 1.86 -3.45 2.15
N GLU A 125 1.67 -2.42 2.95
CA GLU A 125 1.66 -2.55 4.40
C GLU A 125 0.62 -1.62 5.02
N ILE A 126 0.10 -2.02 6.17
CA ILE A 126 -0.74 -1.19 7.02
C ILE A 126 0.13 -0.71 8.17
N THR A 127 0.12 0.60 8.38
CA THR A 127 0.83 1.26 9.47
C THR A 127 -0.15 1.96 10.41
N ALA A 128 0.27 2.28 11.62
CA ALA A 128 -0.44 3.11 12.58
C ALA A 128 0.43 4.24 13.11
N LEU A 129 -0.19 5.17 13.84
CA LEU A 129 0.50 6.25 14.55
C LEU A 129 1.37 7.12 13.63
N SER A 130 0.84 7.39 12.43
CA SER A 130 1.55 8.13 11.38
C SER A 130 2.82 7.42 10.89
N GLY A 131 2.74 6.09 10.70
CA GLY A 131 3.84 5.29 10.18
C GLY A 131 4.84 4.82 11.24
N SER A 132 4.60 5.07 12.54
CA SER A 132 5.54 4.65 13.60
C SER A 132 5.40 3.20 14.02
N VAL A 133 4.30 2.54 13.64
CA VAL A 133 4.11 1.10 13.85
C VAL A 133 3.67 0.50 12.53
N VAL A 134 4.39 -0.49 12.02
CA VAL A 134 3.85 -1.38 10.98
C VAL A 134 2.97 -2.40 11.67
N ILE A 135 1.77 -2.67 11.16
CA ILE A 135 0.81 -3.65 11.72
C ILE A 135 0.83 -4.94 10.90
N ALA A 136 0.88 -4.80 9.58
CA ALA A 136 0.81 -5.90 8.65
C ALA A 136 1.55 -5.53 7.37
N LYS A 137 2.15 -6.54 6.74
CA LYS A 137 2.69 -6.48 5.38
C LYS A 137 2.07 -7.60 4.57
N GLY A 138 1.85 -7.34 3.28
CA GLY A 138 1.21 -8.31 2.43
C GLY A 138 1.45 -8.10 0.96
N VAL A 139 0.88 -9.02 0.20
CA VAL A 139 0.76 -8.96 -1.26
C VAL A 139 -0.69 -9.21 -1.62
N ASP A 140 -1.22 -8.36 -2.48
CA ASP A 140 -2.55 -8.52 -3.04
C ASP A 140 -2.44 -8.86 -4.52
N PHE A 141 -3.31 -9.76 -4.95
CA PHE A 141 -3.56 -10.05 -6.36
C PHE A 141 -4.97 -9.65 -6.68
N GLY A 142 -5.21 -9.06 -7.85
CA GLY A 142 -6.54 -8.62 -8.24
C GLY A 142 -6.87 -8.97 -9.67
N THR A 143 -8.15 -8.87 -9.98
CA THR A 143 -8.65 -8.92 -11.35
C THR A 143 -9.40 -7.63 -11.68
N THR A 144 -9.44 -7.27 -12.95
CA THR A 144 -10.16 -6.09 -13.43
C THR A 144 -10.99 -6.39 -14.67
N LYS A 145 -12.04 -5.60 -14.88
CA LYS A 145 -12.83 -5.57 -16.12
C LYS A 145 -13.31 -4.14 -16.37
N GLY A 146 -13.08 -3.62 -17.57
CA GLY A 146 -13.40 -2.24 -17.93
C GLY A 146 -12.78 -1.24 -16.95
N ASN A 147 -11.49 -1.41 -16.67
CA ASN A 147 -10.69 -0.65 -15.70
C ASN A 147 -11.13 -0.69 -14.23
N LYS A 148 -12.27 -1.30 -13.90
CA LYS A 148 -12.74 -1.48 -12.52
C LYS A 148 -12.20 -2.75 -11.88
N LEU A 149 -11.98 -2.70 -10.58
CA LEU A 149 -11.62 -3.86 -9.78
C LEU A 149 -12.79 -4.85 -9.70
N THR A 150 -12.53 -6.12 -10.01
CA THR A 150 -13.50 -7.22 -9.88
C THR A 150 -13.20 -8.11 -8.68
N SER A 151 -11.93 -8.26 -8.33
CA SER A 151 -11.54 -8.95 -7.11
C SER A 151 -10.23 -8.42 -6.53
N ILE A 152 -10.08 -8.59 -5.22
CA ILE A 152 -8.79 -8.57 -4.52
C ILE A 152 -8.69 -9.86 -3.69
N THR A 153 -7.61 -10.60 -3.89
CA THR A 153 -7.19 -11.70 -3.03
C THR A 153 -5.94 -11.26 -2.28
N GLY A 154 -6.10 -10.99 -0.98
CA GLY A 154 -5.03 -10.49 -0.14
C GLY A 154 -4.34 -11.58 0.65
N PHE A 155 -3.01 -11.52 0.68
CA PHE A 155 -2.16 -12.42 1.45
C PHE A 155 -1.32 -11.60 2.41
N PHE A 156 -1.61 -11.70 3.70
CA PHE A 156 -0.76 -11.16 4.76
C PHE A 156 -0.58 -12.25 5.82
N GLY A 157 0.57 -12.23 6.49
CA GLY A 157 0.85 -13.16 7.57
C GLY A 157 0.18 -12.72 8.88
N GLU A 158 0.63 -13.32 9.99
CA GLU A 158 0.31 -12.82 11.33
C GLU A 158 0.57 -11.32 11.45
N LEU A 159 -0.23 -10.63 12.26
CA LEU A 159 0.01 -9.22 12.55
C LEU A 159 1.37 -9.05 13.22
N GLN A 160 2.21 -8.22 12.63
CA GLN A 160 3.55 -7.91 13.12
C GLN A 160 3.54 -6.45 13.52
N LEU A 161 3.31 -6.17 14.82
CA LEU A 161 3.28 -4.81 15.36
C LEU A 161 4.70 -4.23 15.46
N LEU A 162 5.40 -4.04 14.35
CA LEU A 162 6.81 -3.67 14.33
C LEU A 162 7.01 -2.16 14.56
N CYS A 163 7.98 -1.80 15.40
CA CYS A 163 8.37 -0.41 15.58
C CYS A 163 9.08 0.12 14.31
N ASP A 164 8.65 1.28 13.80
CA ASP A 164 9.22 1.95 12.60
C ASP A 164 9.61 3.41 12.88
N ALA A 165 9.58 3.85 14.15
CA ALA A 165 10.13 5.14 14.58
C ALA A 165 11.62 5.03 14.93
N PRO A 166 12.40 6.14 14.82
CA PRO A 166 13.80 6.16 15.23
C PRO A 166 14.00 5.70 16.69
N LEU A 167 15.05 4.93 16.96
CA LEU A 167 15.41 4.57 18.34
C LEU A 167 15.76 5.82 19.14
N TRP A 168 15.24 5.91 20.37
CA TRP A 168 15.62 6.97 21.30
C TRP A 168 17.14 6.98 21.55
N GLN A 169 17.72 8.17 21.64
CA GLN A 169 19.15 8.39 21.87
C GLN A 169 19.37 9.19 23.15
N PRO A 170 20.31 8.78 24.02
CA PRO A 170 20.63 9.52 25.23
C PRO A 170 21.22 10.90 24.89
N LYS A 171 20.81 11.92 25.65
CA LYS A 171 21.25 13.33 25.51
C LYS A 171 20.82 14.02 24.20
N GLN A 172 20.06 13.35 23.34
CA GLN A 172 19.42 13.99 22.20
C GLN A 172 18.27 14.88 22.68
N VAL A 173 18.12 16.03 22.03
CA VAL A 173 16.97 16.92 22.20
C VAL A 173 15.87 16.45 21.26
N TYR A 174 14.64 16.39 21.78
CA TYR A 174 13.42 16.12 21.04
C TYR A 174 12.46 17.31 21.12
N LEU A 175 11.82 17.62 19.99
CA LEU A 175 10.80 18.66 19.87
C LEU A 175 9.39 18.09 20.02
N ALA A 176 8.43 18.96 20.32
CA ALA A 176 7.03 18.60 20.41
C ALA A 176 6.57 17.85 19.15
N GLY A 177 5.96 16.69 19.34
CA GLY A 177 5.40 15.86 18.29
C GLY A 177 6.36 14.80 17.71
N GLU A 178 7.67 14.88 17.99
CA GLU A 178 8.63 13.87 17.55
C GLU A 178 8.38 12.53 18.25
N LYS A 179 8.54 11.44 17.49
CA LYS A 179 8.28 10.07 17.94
C LYS A 179 9.57 9.26 17.99
N VAL A 180 9.69 8.41 18.99
CA VAL A 180 10.82 7.50 19.16
C VAL A 180 10.36 6.11 19.57
N THR A 181 11.17 5.12 19.22
CA THR A 181 11.08 3.76 19.74
C THR A 181 11.94 3.65 20.99
N HIS A 182 11.37 3.17 22.09
CA HIS A 182 12.09 2.87 23.32
C HIS A 182 11.40 1.72 24.06
N GLN A 183 12.16 0.66 24.39
CA GLN A 183 11.69 -0.49 25.17
C GLN A 183 10.41 -1.13 24.59
N GLY A 184 10.36 -1.35 23.28
CA GLY A 184 9.19 -1.97 22.62
C GLY A 184 7.94 -1.09 22.62
N ALA A 185 8.10 0.22 22.62
CA ALA A 185 6.98 1.15 22.57
C ALA A 185 7.32 2.42 21.77
N ILE A 186 6.28 3.00 21.17
CA ILE A 186 6.34 4.31 20.53
C ILE A 186 5.97 5.38 21.55
N TYR A 187 6.89 6.31 21.76
CA TYR A 187 6.68 7.51 22.58
C TYR A 187 6.68 8.76 21.72
N GLN A 188 5.88 9.75 22.10
CA GLN A 188 5.83 11.07 21.47
C GLN A 188 6.19 12.16 22.48
N ALA A 189 7.10 13.05 22.13
CA ALA A 189 7.45 14.20 22.95
C ALA A 189 6.28 15.19 22.98
N ARG A 190 5.85 15.62 24.17
CA ARG A 190 4.79 16.65 24.30
C ARG A 190 5.31 18.06 24.13
N TRP A 191 6.56 18.29 24.48
CA TRP A 191 7.27 19.57 24.39
C TRP A 191 8.77 19.31 24.23
N TRP A 192 9.56 20.38 24.16
CA TRP A 192 11.02 20.30 24.13
C TRP A 192 11.54 19.51 25.34
N LEU A 193 12.33 18.47 25.11
CA LEU A 193 12.87 17.64 26.19
C LEU A 193 14.18 16.95 25.77
N ASN A 194 14.94 16.49 26.75
CA ASN A 194 16.16 15.69 26.55
C ASN A 194 16.26 14.51 27.55
N THR A 195 15.14 14.14 28.15
CA THR A 195 15.01 13.07 29.15
C THR A 195 14.63 11.75 28.50
N GLU A 196 14.90 10.63 29.17
CA GLU A 196 14.50 9.28 28.71
C GLU A 196 12.96 9.09 28.73
N PRO A 197 12.40 8.38 27.73
CA PRO A 197 11.00 7.96 27.74
C PRO A 197 10.68 7.02 28.88
N SER A 198 9.62 7.32 29.61
CA SER A 198 9.03 6.39 30.57
C SER A 198 7.53 6.66 30.69
N SER A 199 6.77 5.68 31.19
CA SER A 199 5.34 5.84 31.47
C SER A 199 5.04 6.82 32.62
N THR A 200 6.05 7.16 33.44
CA THR A 200 5.92 8.10 34.57
C THR A 200 6.43 9.51 34.22
N ASN A 201 7.13 9.67 33.11
CA ASN A 201 7.61 10.95 32.63
C ASN A 201 6.55 11.62 31.76
N GLU A 202 5.86 12.62 32.32
CA GLU A 202 4.79 13.33 31.61
C GLU A 202 5.23 14.02 30.31
N ALA A 203 6.53 14.31 30.15
CA ALA A 203 7.06 14.91 28.93
C ALA A 203 6.96 13.96 27.72
N TRP A 204 6.86 12.65 27.97
CA TRP A 204 6.64 11.62 26.97
C TRP A 204 5.22 11.06 27.03
N GLN A 205 4.55 11.02 25.89
CA GLN A 205 3.28 10.33 25.73
C GLN A 205 3.53 8.95 25.14
N LEU A 206 3.17 7.89 25.86
CA LEU A 206 3.08 6.55 25.28
C LEU A 206 1.95 6.52 24.24
N LEU A 207 2.28 6.18 22.99
CA LEU A 207 1.30 6.05 21.91
C LEU A 207 0.84 4.61 21.71
N GLY A 208 1.74 3.64 21.79
CA GLY A 208 1.39 2.24 21.58
C GLY A 208 2.59 1.30 21.74
N MET A 209 2.28 0.04 22.00
CA MET A 209 3.28 -1.03 22.07
C MET A 209 3.63 -1.52 20.66
N CYS A 210 4.88 -1.92 20.49
CA CYS A 210 5.38 -2.55 19.27
C CYS A 210 6.50 -3.53 19.60
N SER A 211 6.79 -4.44 18.69
CA SER A 211 7.95 -5.31 18.76
C SER A 211 9.12 -4.61 18.08
N GLU A 212 10.23 -4.49 18.80
CA GLU A 212 11.51 -4.20 18.15
C GLU A 212 11.82 -5.37 17.21
N HIS A 213 12.35 -5.06 16.03
CA HIS A 213 12.75 -6.08 15.05
C HIS A 213 13.62 -7.14 15.74
N PRO A 214 13.42 -8.45 15.46
CA PRO A 214 14.43 -9.45 15.82
C PRO A 214 15.77 -9.16 15.12
#